data_AF-L0PA55-F1
#
_entry.id   AF-L0PA55-F1
#
_cell.length_a   1.000
_cell.length_b   1.000
_cell.length_c   1.000
_cell.angle_alpha   90.00
_cell.angle_beta   90.00
_cell.angle_gamma   90.00
#
_symmetry.space_group_name_H-M   'P 1'
#
loop_
_entity.id
_entity.type
_entity.pdbx_description
1 polymer ?
#
loop_
_entity_poly.entity_id
_entity_poly.type
_entity_poly.pdbx_seq_one_letter_code
_entity_poly.pdbx_strand_id
1 'polypeptide(L)'
;MNISQPVSAEVFSVNFGFYTSQEIEKISVKQIVNPVIFDYLGHPSKGGLYDLALGPVNRSTLCSTCHLDERYCPGHFGHISLPIPTYHPLFLSQLYRLLRATCLYCYHFKLSSSVVDLYYCKLRLLDAGLLYESQEIDRIYSKDDIEADDSNFKHNLSIFKRRESYVQECLTKSNIFLGGLMQNKLIDSEKRNLIKEFLEKIVSRKKCDNCSSISPNFRKDGYVKIFELPLSKKHQEQMNILGKVRINVLLETKENMGQKLSNGNDSLKYSQDNFRDKKSIKQDHFLSESAIYKTFEASNHPRYVLPTEIRNHLRRLFVNEQKIMALLYKGSYKSDNFSITPDFFFIDVIAVPPTKFRPASVVATDIHENVQNELLSKILQSCLRIRELNDSASSLINNKDYFENKDYNFDILINAFVQLQHDVNSFIDSNRNPTNLPQGRLPPPGIKQTLEKKEGLFRKHMMGKRVNYAARSVISPDPNIETNEIGVPPVFAMKLTYPEPVTPYNVDLLRHAVINGPAKWPGAIQVQLEDGHMISLLRKTFEERVAIANTLLISQTYRGTNSSFLRISSTNKKRI
;
A
#
# COMPACT_ATOMS: atom_id res chain seq x y z
N MET A 1 16.01 -21.74 -13.37
CA MET A 1 15.57 -22.77 -12.41
C MET A 1 16.64 -23.83 -12.43
N ASN A 2 17.22 -24.17 -11.29
CA ASN A 2 18.24 -25.20 -11.19
C ASN A 2 17.69 -26.35 -10.34
N ILE A 3 17.63 -27.56 -10.88
CA ILE A 3 17.09 -28.74 -10.18
C ILE A 3 17.95 -29.14 -8.98
N SER A 4 19.23 -28.77 -8.94
CA SER A 4 20.11 -29.07 -7.80
C SER A 4 19.90 -28.15 -6.60
N GLN A 5 19.12 -27.07 -6.76
CA GLN A 5 18.83 -26.10 -5.70
C GLN A 5 17.33 -26.15 -5.36
N PRO A 6 16.90 -27.07 -4.47
CA PRO A 6 15.51 -27.15 -4.06
C PRO A 6 15.13 -25.95 -3.18
N VAL A 7 13.89 -25.46 -3.34
CA VAL A 7 13.31 -24.43 -2.47
C VAL A 7 12.31 -25.14 -1.55
N SER A 8 12.54 -25.10 -0.23
CA SER A 8 11.71 -25.78 0.76
C SER A 8 10.45 -25.01 1.17
N ALA A 9 10.43 -23.69 0.96
CA ALA A 9 9.33 -22.82 1.33
C ALA A 9 8.60 -22.31 0.08
N GLU A 10 7.28 -22.51 0.05
CA GLU A 10 6.40 -21.97 -0.98
C GLU A 10 5.41 -20.95 -0.40
N VAL A 11 4.97 -20.01 -1.24
CA VAL A 11 4.00 -18.98 -0.84
C VAL A 11 2.59 -19.55 -0.99
N PHE A 12 1.94 -19.88 0.13
CA PHE A 12 0.58 -20.46 0.15
C PHE A 12 -0.53 -19.42 -0.08
N SER A 13 -0.41 -18.22 0.51
CA SER A 13 -1.43 -17.18 0.44
C SER A 13 -0.84 -15.78 0.46
N VAL A 14 -1.56 -14.82 -0.13
CA VAL A 14 -1.19 -13.40 -0.14
C VAL A 14 -2.29 -12.59 0.52
N ASN A 15 -1.94 -11.84 1.56
CA ASN A 15 -2.83 -10.93 2.25
C ASN A 15 -2.61 -9.50 1.75
N PHE A 16 -3.68 -8.84 1.34
CA PHE A 16 -3.64 -7.43 0.97
C PHE A 16 -3.91 -6.56 2.20
N GLY A 17 -3.04 -5.59 2.43
CA GLY A 17 -3.14 -4.65 3.55
C GLY A 17 -2.62 -3.28 3.15
N PHE A 18 -2.71 -2.34 4.09
CA PHE A 18 -2.18 -1.00 3.94
C PHE A 18 -0.93 -0.85 4.82
N TYR A 19 0.07 -0.16 4.31
CA TYR A 19 1.21 0.23 5.13
C TYR A 19 0.82 1.40 6.04
N THR A 20 1.10 1.28 7.32
CA THR A 20 1.04 2.41 8.25
C THR A 20 2.28 3.29 8.11
N SER A 21 2.19 4.56 8.47
CA SER A 21 3.33 5.50 8.42
C SER A 21 4.54 4.96 9.20
N GLN A 22 4.29 4.35 10.37
CA GLN A 22 5.33 3.76 11.21
C GLN A 22 5.99 2.53 10.58
N GLU A 23 5.23 1.71 9.84
CA GLU A 23 5.80 0.55 9.12
C GLU A 23 6.70 1.02 7.97
N ILE A 24 6.30 2.05 7.23
CA ILE A 24 7.13 2.62 6.15
C ILE A 24 8.44 3.17 6.71
N GLU A 25 8.39 3.90 7.83
CA GLU A 25 9.58 4.42 8.50
C GLU A 25 10.51 3.29 8.99
N LYS A 26 9.97 2.18 9.50
CA LYS A 26 10.76 1.01 9.92
C LYS A 26 11.38 0.25 8.75
N ILE A 27 10.66 0.15 7.62
CA ILE A 27 11.16 -0.50 6.40
C ILE A 27 12.22 0.38 5.73
N SER A 28 12.09 1.69 5.86
CA SER A 28 12.96 2.65 5.21
C SER A 28 14.31 2.77 5.91
N VAL A 29 15.38 2.79 5.11
CA VAL A 29 16.73 2.98 5.63
C VAL A 29 17.14 4.46 5.71
N LYS A 30 16.54 5.31 4.86
CA LYS A 30 16.91 6.72 4.77
C LYS A 30 15.73 7.61 4.39
N GLN A 31 15.63 8.74 5.08
CA GLN A 31 14.73 9.82 4.71
C GLN A 31 15.34 10.66 3.57
N ILE A 32 14.57 10.89 2.52
CA ILE A 32 14.97 11.72 1.37
C ILE A 32 14.44 13.14 1.59
N VAL A 33 15.33 14.12 1.46
CA VAL A 33 15.02 15.53 1.73
C VAL A 33 15.43 16.42 0.57
N ASN A 34 16.52 16.09 -0.12
CA ASN A 34 17.08 16.93 -1.16
C ASN A 34 16.41 16.66 -2.52
N PRO A 35 15.81 17.67 -3.19
CA PRO A 35 15.26 17.51 -4.54
C PRO A 35 16.35 17.46 -5.62
N VAL A 36 17.57 17.94 -5.35
CA VAL A 36 18.68 17.90 -6.30
C VAL A 36 19.21 16.47 -6.38
N ILE A 37 19.25 15.88 -7.58
CA ILE A 37 19.56 14.46 -7.78
C ILE A 37 21.07 14.22 -7.93
N PHE A 38 21.72 14.99 -8.80
CA PHE A 38 23.15 14.89 -9.09
C PHE A 38 23.85 16.19 -8.75
N ASP A 39 25.09 16.08 -8.28
CA ASP A 39 26.01 17.20 -8.11
C ASP A 39 26.64 17.61 -9.45
N TYR A 40 27.33 18.76 -9.50
CA TYR A 40 28.00 19.26 -10.70
C TYR A 40 29.02 18.27 -11.30
N LEU A 41 29.57 17.38 -10.46
CA LEU A 41 30.52 16.32 -10.86
C LEU A 41 29.81 15.03 -11.35
N GLY A 42 28.49 15.02 -11.44
CA GLY A 42 27.71 13.84 -11.86
C GLY A 42 27.59 12.74 -10.80
N HIS A 43 28.04 13.00 -9.58
CA HIS A 43 27.86 12.08 -8.45
C HIS A 43 26.47 12.24 -7.83
N PRO A 44 25.87 11.16 -7.30
CA PRO A 44 24.60 11.26 -6.58
C PRO A 44 24.73 12.14 -5.33
N SER A 45 23.78 13.06 -5.15
CA SER A 45 23.74 13.91 -3.96
C SER A 45 23.35 13.11 -2.71
N LYS A 46 23.92 13.47 -1.55
CA LYS A 46 23.53 12.88 -0.26
C LYS A 46 22.12 13.31 0.09
N GLY A 47 21.27 12.36 0.51
CA GLY A 47 19.87 12.63 0.85
C GLY A 47 18.97 12.96 -0.35
N GLY A 48 19.45 12.74 -1.58
CA GLY A 48 18.68 12.84 -2.82
C GLY A 48 18.04 11.52 -3.24
N LEU A 49 17.36 11.52 -4.39
CA LEU A 49 16.62 10.36 -4.90
C LEU A 49 17.49 9.17 -5.37
N TYR A 50 18.79 9.42 -5.59
CA TYR A 50 19.80 8.42 -5.95
C TYR A 50 20.87 8.22 -4.88
N ASP A 51 20.54 8.51 -3.61
CA ASP A 51 21.44 8.23 -2.49
C ASP A 51 21.88 6.75 -2.50
N LEU A 52 23.18 6.52 -2.31
CA LEU A 52 23.81 5.19 -2.29
C LEU A 52 23.25 4.27 -1.20
N ALA A 53 22.58 4.84 -0.18
CA ALA A 53 21.84 4.07 0.82
C ALA A 53 20.68 3.25 0.21
N LEU A 54 20.08 3.72 -0.89
CA LEU A 54 18.96 3.06 -1.58
C LEU A 54 19.42 1.97 -2.56
N GLY A 55 20.71 1.97 -2.89
CA GLY A 55 21.32 1.07 -3.85
C GLY A 55 22.34 1.81 -4.73
N PRO A 56 23.28 1.07 -5.33
CA PRO A 56 24.27 1.65 -6.24
C PRO A 56 23.61 2.07 -7.56
N VAL A 57 24.06 3.19 -8.13
CA VAL A 57 23.59 3.70 -9.44
C VAL A 57 24.39 3.06 -10.57
N ASN A 58 25.70 2.91 -10.35
CA ASN A 58 26.66 2.40 -11.34
C ASN A 58 27.41 1.19 -10.78
N ARG A 59 27.98 0.39 -11.67
CA ARG A 59 28.84 -0.76 -11.34
C ARG A 59 30.07 -0.42 -10.49
N SER A 60 30.56 0.81 -10.56
CA SER A 60 31.72 1.27 -9.78
C SER A 60 31.38 1.69 -8.36
N THR A 61 30.09 1.94 -8.08
CA THR A 61 29.63 2.40 -6.78
C THR A 61 29.12 1.23 -5.96
N LEU A 62 29.47 1.21 -4.67
CA LEU A 62 28.97 0.24 -3.72
C LEU A 62 27.78 0.81 -2.95
N CYS A 63 26.88 -0.05 -2.52
CA CYS A 63 25.76 0.36 -1.66
C CYS A 63 26.25 0.74 -0.26
N SER A 64 25.77 1.84 0.31
CA SER A 64 26.16 2.25 1.67
C SER A 64 25.55 1.37 2.77
N THR A 65 24.52 0.57 2.47
CA THR A 65 23.73 -0.18 3.46
C THR A 65 24.03 -1.67 3.45
N CYS A 66 24.12 -2.29 2.27
CA CYS A 66 24.50 -3.70 2.14
C CYS A 66 25.95 -3.92 1.67
N HIS A 67 26.66 -2.88 1.23
CA HIS A 67 28.02 -2.97 0.67
C HIS A 67 28.19 -3.94 -0.52
N LEU A 68 27.08 -4.28 -1.18
CA LEU A 68 27.06 -5.11 -2.38
C LEU A 68 27.04 -4.25 -3.66
N ASP A 69 27.58 -4.83 -4.73
CA ASP A 69 27.50 -4.30 -6.09
C ASP A 69 26.05 -4.28 -6.62
N GLU A 70 25.82 -3.55 -7.72
CA GLU A 70 24.55 -3.44 -8.44
C GLU A 70 23.86 -4.79 -8.75
N ARG A 71 24.64 -5.83 -9.03
CA ARG A 71 24.12 -7.16 -9.37
C ARG A 71 23.50 -7.88 -8.18
N TYR A 72 24.18 -7.85 -7.03
CA TYR A 72 23.81 -8.61 -5.84
C TYR A 72 22.97 -7.80 -4.85
N CYS A 73 23.03 -6.47 -4.92
CA CYS A 73 22.21 -5.59 -4.11
C CYS A 73 20.71 -5.80 -4.47
N PRO A 74 19.84 -6.09 -3.48
CA PRO A 74 18.40 -6.15 -3.69
C PRO A 74 17.80 -4.75 -3.86
N GLY A 75 18.48 -3.71 -3.36
CA GLY A 75 17.97 -2.35 -3.24
C GLY A 75 17.22 -2.15 -1.92
N HIS A 76 17.25 -0.92 -1.39
CA HIS A 76 16.67 -0.58 -0.10
C HIS A 76 15.66 0.57 -0.24
N PHE A 77 14.57 0.52 0.54
CA PHE A 77 13.52 1.53 0.49
C PHE A 77 13.93 2.82 1.20
N GLY A 78 13.58 3.94 0.59
CA GLY A 78 13.62 5.27 1.19
C GLY A 78 12.23 5.72 1.63
N HIS A 79 12.14 6.84 2.32
CA HIS A 79 10.87 7.49 2.57
C HIS A 79 10.95 9.01 2.48
N ILE A 80 9.85 9.63 2.11
CA ILE A 80 9.64 11.08 2.14
C ILE A 80 8.57 11.37 3.18
N SER A 81 8.93 12.14 4.20
CA SER A 81 7.99 12.61 5.22
C SER A 81 7.30 13.89 4.72
N LEU A 82 5.99 13.80 4.52
CA LEU A 82 5.17 14.94 4.15
C LEU A 82 4.91 15.79 5.39
N PRO A 83 5.01 17.13 5.31
CA PRO A 83 4.75 18.00 6.46
C PRO A 83 3.28 17.93 6.91
N ILE A 84 2.36 17.53 6.02
CA ILE A 84 0.91 17.49 6.26
C ILE A 84 0.34 16.22 5.62
N PRO A 85 -0.65 15.57 6.24
CA PRO A 85 -1.36 14.44 5.64
C PRO A 85 -2.03 14.86 4.32
N THR A 86 -1.70 14.15 3.25
CA THR A 86 -2.40 14.28 1.96
C THR A 86 -3.44 13.19 1.82
N TYR A 87 -4.48 13.41 1.02
CA TYR A 87 -5.48 12.37 0.76
C TYR A 87 -4.94 11.31 -0.19
N HIS A 88 -5.32 10.06 0.05
CA HIS A 88 -5.05 8.99 -0.89
C HIS A 88 -6.02 9.08 -2.11
N PRO A 89 -5.54 9.28 -3.34
CA PRO A 89 -6.40 9.53 -4.51
C PRO A 89 -7.34 8.38 -4.86
N LEU A 90 -6.93 7.12 -4.61
CA LEU A 90 -7.78 5.94 -4.82
C LEU A 90 -9.00 5.90 -3.87
N PHE A 91 -8.83 6.32 -2.62
CA PHE A 91 -9.85 6.16 -1.57
C PHE A 91 -10.64 7.43 -1.26
N LEU A 92 -10.30 8.56 -1.88
CA LEU A 92 -10.97 9.83 -1.64
C LEU A 92 -12.49 9.78 -1.88
N SER A 93 -12.96 8.99 -2.86
CA SER A 93 -14.38 8.81 -3.13
C SER A 93 -15.12 8.17 -1.96
N GLN A 94 -14.50 7.19 -1.30
CA GLN A 94 -15.03 6.50 -0.13
C GLN A 94 -14.93 7.38 1.12
N LEU A 95 -13.79 8.06 1.33
CA LEU A 95 -13.62 9.04 2.40
C LEU A 95 -14.69 10.14 2.33
N TYR A 96 -14.94 10.69 1.14
CA TYR A 96 -15.96 11.73 0.96
C TYR A 96 -17.37 11.22 1.29
N ARG A 97 -17.65 9.95 0.97
CA ARG A 97 -18.93 9.31 1.32
C ARG A 97 -19.08 9.17 2.83
N LEU A 98 -18.05 8.72 3.53
CA LEU A 98 -18.01 8.63 4.99
C LEU A 98 -18.14 10.00 5.64
N LEU A 99 -17.41 11.00 5.17
CA LEU A 99 -17.45 12.37 5.71
C LEU A 99 -18.87 12.95 5.65
N ARG A 100 -19.58 12.80 4.53
CA ARG A 100 -20.99 13.23 4.39
C ARG A 100 -21.96 12.47 5.29
N ALA A 101 -21.61 11.23 5.61
CA ALA A 101 -22.35 10.32 6.47
C ALA A 101 -22.15 10.59 7.97
N THR A 102 -21.02 11.22 8.34
CA THR A 102 -20.71 11.56 9.73
C THR A 102 -21.56 12.72 10.24
N CYS A 103 -21.94 12.65 11.51
CA CYS A 103 -22.45 13.80 12.24
C CYS A 103 -21.28 14.50 12.96
N LEU A 104 -21.10 15.80 12.71
CA LEU A 104 -19.98 16.57 13.31
C LEU A 104 -20.16 16.87 14.81
N TYR A 105 -21.31 16.52 15.40
CA TYR A 105 -21.61 16.75 16.82
C TYR A 105 -21.46 15.49 17.66
N CYS A 106 -22.11 14.38 17.26
CA CYS A 106 -22.04 13.12 18.01
C CYS A 106 -20.96 12.14 17.50
N TYR A 107 -20.34 12.41 16.34
CA TYR A 107 -19.39 11.51 15.69
C TYR A 107 -19.89 10.07 15.48
N HIS A 108 -21.20 9.88 15.40
CA HIS A 108 -21.82 8.66 14.87
C HIS A 108 -22.27 8.88 13.43
N PHE A 109 -22.70 7.80 12.78
CA PHE A 109 -23.43 7.93 11.53
C PHE A 109 -24.73 8.72 11.74
N LYS A 110 -25.19 9.38 10.66
CA LYS A 110 -26.50 10.05 10.68
C LYS A 110 -27.67 9.08 10.82
N LEU A 111 -27.44 7.80 10.52
CA LEU A 111 -28.40 6.71 10.66
C LEU A 111 -28.57 6.33 12.14
N SER A 112 -29.77 5.88 12.52
CA SER A 112 -30.03 5.30 13.83
C SER A 112 -29.09 4.14 14.15
N SER A 113 -28.54 4.10 15.36
CA SER A 113 -27.64 3.02 15.82
C SER A 113 -28.27 1.63 15.65
N SER A 114 -29.56 1.46 15.91
CA SER A 114 -30.27 0.18 15.75
C SER A 114 -30.24 -0.36 14.32
N VAL A 115 -30.18 0.53 13.32
CA VAL A 115 -30.09 0.14 11.90
C VAL A 115 -28.64 -0.17 11.54
N VAL A 116 -27.66 0.58 12.06
CA VAL A 116 -26.23 0.27 11.89
C VAL A 116 -25.90 -1.11 12.44
N ASP A 117 -26.44 -1.43 13.62
CA ASP A 117 -26.26 -2.72 14.27
C ASP A 117 -26.88 -3.89 13.48
N LEU A 118 -27.98 -3.64 12.77
CA LEU A 118 -28.57 -4.62 11.85
C LEU A 118 -27.57 -5.02 10.77
N TYR A 119 -26.95 -4.05 10.10
CA TYR A 119 -25.92 -4.31 9.07
C TYR A 119 -24.70 -4.98 9.67
N TYR A 120 -24.27 -4.59 10.86
CA TYR A 120 -23.18 -5.24 11.58
C TYR A 120 -23.45 -6.74 11.78
N CYS A 121 -24.65 -7.09 12.29
CA CYS A 121 -25.02 -8.49 12.52
C CYS A 121 -25.07 -9.28 11.21
N LYS A 122 -25.66 -8.71 10.15
CA LYS A 122 -25.71 -9.36 8.82
C LYS A 122 -24.33 -9.62 8.24
N LEU A 123 -23.44 -8.62 8.28
CA LEU A 123 -22.07 -8.78 7.78
C LEU A 123 -21.29 -9.82 8.59
N ARG A 124 -21.50 -9.87 9.91
CA ARG A 124 -20.84 -10.87 10.77
C ARG A 124 -21.28 -12.30 10.45
N LEU A 125 -22.56 -12.52 10.12
CA LEU A 125 -23.06 -13.83 9.68
C LEU A 125 -22.53 -14.22 8.30
N LEU A 126 -22.49 -13.27 7.36
CA LEU A 126 -21.93 -13.53 6.03
C LEU A 126 -20.43 -13.83 6.07
N ASP A 127 -19.68 -13.20 6.98
CA ASP A 127 -18.26 -13.52 7.21
C ASP A 127 -18.06 -14.95 7.75
N ALA A 128 -19.05 -15.47 8.48
CA ALA A 128 -19.08 -16.87 8.94
C ALA A 128 -19.61 -17.84 7.87
N GLY A 129 -20.13 -17.34 6.75
CA GLY A 129 -20.67 -18.14 5.65
C GLY A 129 -22.16 -18.49 5.78
N LEU A 130 -22.88 -17.87 6.70
CA LEU A 130 -24.27 -18.16 7.04
C LEU A 130 -25.24 -17.24 6.27
N LEU A 131 -25.75 -17.71 5.13
CA LEU A 131 -26.61 -16.92 4.26
C LEU A 131 -28.08 -16.88 4.74
N TYR A 132 -28.63 -18.02 5.15
CA TYR A 132 -30.03 -18.14 5.56
C TYR A 132 -30.32 -17.28 6.80
N GLU A 133 -29.46 -17.42 7.81
CA GLU A 133 -29.53 -16.71 9.07
C GLU A 133 -29.42 -15.20 8.88
N SER A 134 -28.67 -14.75 7.87
CA SER A 134 -28.54 -13.32 7.54
C SER A 134 -29.85 -12.68 7.06
N GLN A 135 -30.71 -13.46 6.40
CA GLN A 135 -32.04 -13.04 5.97
C GLN A 135 -33.06 -13.12 7.12
N GLU A 136 -32.91 -14.12 8.00
CA GLU A 136 -33.81 -14.28 9.15
C GLU A 136 -33.70 -13.16 10.19
N ILE A 137 -32.53 -12.52 10.31
CA ILE A 137 -32.34 -11.37 11.20
C ILE A 137 -33.35 -10.24 10.91
N ASP A 138 -33.78 -10.07 9.65
CA ASP A 138 -34.79 -9.06 9.31
C ASP A 138 -36.15 -9.35 9.96
N ARG A 139 -36.48 -10.63 10.16
CA ARG A 139 -37.74 -11.07 10.78
C ARG A 139 -37.78 -10.86 12.29
N ILE A 140 -36.62 -10.69 12.94
CA ILE A 140 -36.56 -10.36 14.37
C ILE A 140 -37.16 -8.96 14.62
N TYR A 141 -37.22 -8.11 13.60
CA TYR A 141 -37.88 -6.80 13.68
C TYR A 141 -39.41 -6.92 13.74
N SER A 142 -40.01 -7.90 13.06
CA SER A 142 -41.46 -7.93 12.82
C SER A 142 -42.30 -8.65 13.88
N LYS A 143 -41.69 -9.35 14.86
CA LYS A 143 -42.46 -10.08 15.87
C LYS A 143 -42.93 -9.24 17.08
N ASP A 144 -42.35 -8.05 17.30
CA ASP A 144 -42.58 -7.30 18.55
C ASP A 144 -43.20 -5.89 18.35
N ASP A 145 -43.52 -5.47 17.11
CA ASP A 145 -44.10 -4.13 16.82
C ASP A 145 -45.60 -3.97 17.20
N ILE A 146 -46.22 -4.94 17.90
CA ILE A 146 -47.64 -4.85 18.30
C ILE A 146 -47.83 -4.42 19.77
N GLU A 147 -46.84 -4.53 20.65
CA GLU A 147 -47.05 -4.28 22.09
C GLU A 147 -45.85 -3.63 22.79
N ALA A 148 -45.59 -2.33 22.59
CA ALA A 148 -44.95 -1.48 23.61
C ALA A 148 -44.87 -0.01 23.16
N ASP A 149 -45.86 0.79 23.58
CA ASP A 149 -45.65 2.21 23.84
C ASP A 149 -44.80 2.36 25.12
N ASP A 150 -43.98 3.42 25.14
CA ASP A 150 -43.12 3.92 26.22
C ASP A 150 -41.66 3.41 26.35
N SER A 151 -40.75 4.34 26.00
CA SER A 151 -39.29 4.37 26.20
C SER A 151 -38.39 3.82 25.07
N ASN A 152 -38.30 4.59 23.98
CA ASN A 152 -37.41 4.39 22.81
C ASN A 152 -35.93 4.03 23.14
N PHE A 153 -35.38 4.42 24.29
CA PHE A 153 -33.96 4.17 24.60
C PHE A 153 -33.68 2.77 25.18
N LYS A 154 -34.57 2.25 26.04
CA LYS A 154 -34.43 0.90 26.63
C LYS A 154 -34.74 -0.19 25.60
N HIS A 155 -35.69 0.07 24.71
CA HIS A 155 -36.10 -0.83 23.64
C HIS A 155 -34.98 -1.07 22.60
N ASN A 156 -34.23 -0.02 22.23
CA ASN A 156 -33.11 -0.18 21.29
C ASN A 156 -31.97 -1.03 21.87
N LEU A 157 -31.73 -0.96 23.18
CA LEU A 157 -30.72 -1.76 23.87
C LEU A 157 -31.14 -3.23 24.02
N SER A 158 -32.44 -3.52 24.24
CA SER A 158 -32.96 -4.89 24.29
C SER A 158 -32.90 -5.57 22.92
N ILE A 159 -33.26 -4.85 21.84
CA ILE A 159 -33.14 -5.34 20.46
C ILE A 159 -31.67 -5.63 20.12
N PHE A 160 -30.75 -4.73 20.47
CA PHE A 160 -29.33 -4.92 20.22
C PHE A 160 -28.80 -6.21 20.85
N LYS A 161 -29.06 -6.41 22.15
CA LYS A 161 -28.65 -7.62 22.87
C LYS A 161 -29.26 -8.89 22.28
N ARG A 162 -30.53 -8.84 21.85
CA ARG A 162 -31.22 -9.98 21.24
C ARG A 162 -30.60 -10.37 19.90
N ARG A 163 -30.26 -9.40 19.05
CA ARG A 163 -29.57 -9.65 17.77
C ARG A 163 -28.17 -10.19 17.98
N GLU A 164 -27.42 -9.64 18.92
CA GLU A 164 -26.07 -10.12 19.22
C GLU A 164 -26.10 -11.54 19.80
N SER A 165 -27.07 -11.84 20.68
CA SER A 165 -27.28 -13.18 21.23
C SER A 165 -27.62 -14.19 20.12
N TYR A 166 -28.51 -13.82 19.18
CA TYR A 166 -28.84 -14.65 18.03
C TYR A 166 -27.60 -14.94 17.16
N VAL A 167 -26.79 -13.92 16.85
CA VAL A 167 -25.57 -14.11 16.07
C VAL A 167 -24.59 -15.02 16.82
N GLN A 168 -24.42 -14.85 18.13
CA GLN A 168 -23.56 -15.74 18.94
C GLN A 168 -24.09 -17.17 18.97
N GLU A 169 -25.40 -17.38 19.06
CA GLU A 169 -26.04 -18.69 19.00
C GLU A 169 -25.82 -19.36 17.63
N CYS A 170 -25.98 -18.62 16.53
CA CYS A 170 -25.68 -19.14 15.19
C CYS A 170 -24.21 -19.52 15.05
N LEU A 171 -23.29 -18.69 15.53
CA LEU A 171 -21.85 -18.94 15.47
C LEU A 171 -21.42 -20.15 16.31
N THR A 172 -22.04 -20.36 17.47
CA THR A 172 -21.76 -21.52 18.34
C THR A 172 -22.38 -22.80 17.80
N LYS A 173 -23.59 -22.74 17.22
CA LYS A 173 -24.22 -23.86 16.51
C LYS A 173 -23.41 -24.31 15.30
N SER A 174 -22.89 -23.36 14.53
CA SER A 174 -22.05 -23.62 13.37
C SER A 174 -20.63 -23.99 13.78
N ASN A 175 -20.43 -24.87 14.76
CA ASN A 175 -19.16 -25.30 15.36
C ASN A 175 -18.22 -25.98 14.31
N ILE A 176 -17.91 -25.26 13.24
CA ILE A 176 -17.12 -25.65 12.08
C ILE A 176 -15.74 -25.09 12.33
N PHE A 177 -14.97 -25.97 12.96
CA PHE A 177 -13.56 -26.20 12.71
C PHE A 177 -13.04 -25.49 11.43
N LEU A 178 -12.32 -24.39 11.66
CA LEU A 178 -11.01 -24.11 11.09
C LEU A 178 -10.66 -24.86 9.77
N GLY A 179 -10.71 -24.15 8.64
CA GLY A 179 -9.94 -24.59 7.46
C GLY A 179 -10.57 -24.21 6.14
N GLY A 180 -10.27 -23.01 5.66
CA GLY A 180 -10.61 -22.59 4.32
C GLY A 180 -11.79 -21.64 4.31
N LEU A 181 -11.51 -20.40 3.90
CA LEU A 181 -12.49 -19.59 3.21
C LEU A 181 -13.10 -20.44 2.08
N MET A 182 -14.22 -21.12 2.33
CA MET A 182 -15.12 -21.53 1.26
C MET A 182 -15.68 -20.22 0.71
N GLN A 183 -14.91 -19.58 -0.18
CA GLN A 183 -15.31 -18.42 -0.96
C GLN A 183 -16.44 -18.86 -1.88
N ASN A 184 -17.64 -18.94 -1.31
CA ASN A 184 -18.84 -19.09 -2.09
C ASN A 184 -19.07 -17.73 -2.76
N LYS A 185 -18.92 -17.70 -4.09
CA LYS A 185 -19.13 -16.48 -4.90
C LYS A 185 -20.46 -15.79 -4.59
N LEU A 186 -21.48 -16.57 -4.20
CA LEU A 186 -22.80 -16.09 -3.75
C LEU A 186 -22.72 -15.26 -2.46
N ILE A 187 -21.96 -15.70 -1.46
CA ILE A 187 -21.77 -15.00 -0.19
C ILE A 187 -21.00 -13.70 -0.43
N ASP A 188 -19.97 -13.74 -1.28
CA ASP A 188 -19.22 -12.55 -1.67
C ASP A 188 -20.09 -11.55 -2.46
N SER A 189 -20.99 -12.01 -3.33
CA SER A 189 -21.92 -11.12 -4.02
C SER A 189 -22.93 -10.47 -3.07
N GLU A 190 -23.51 -11.24 -2.15
CA GLU A 190 -24.44 -10.72 -1.15
C GLU A 190 -23.76 -9.72 -0.21
N LYS A 191 -22.54 -10.03 0.24
CA LYS A 191 -21.73 -9.10 1.04
C LYS A 191 -21.48 -7.79 0.29
N ARG A 192 -21.11 -7.84 -0.99
CA ARG A 192 -20.94 -6.62 -1.82
C ARG A 192 -22.24 -5.83 -1.98
N ASN A 193 -23.37 -6.51 -2.16
CA ASN A 193 -24.68 -5.88 -2.28
C ASN A 193 -25.07 -5.16 -0.98
N LEU A 194 -24.92 -5.82 0.18
CA LEU A 194 -25.19 -5.20 1.48
C LEU A 194 -24.27 -4.01 1.77
N ILE A 195 -22.97 -4.09 1.43
CA ILE A 195 -22.05 -2.97 1.59
C ILE A 195 -22.48 -1.78 0.71
N LYS A 196 -22.90 -2.06 -0.54
CA LYS A 196 -23.40 -1.01 -1.44
C LYS A 196 -24.66 -0.35 -0.89
N GLU A 197 -25.63 -1.15 -0.46
CA GLU A 197 -26.88 -0.67 0.15
C GLU A 197 -26.63 0.16 1.41
N PHE A 198 -25.75 -0.34 2.30
CA PHE A 198 -25.34 0.38 3.51
C PHE A 198 -24.74 1.74 3.15
N LEU A 199 -23.75 1.78 2.24
CA LEU A 199 -23.09 3.02 1.84
C LEU A 199 -24.04 4.03 1.16
N GLU A 200 -25.08 3.59 0.47
CA GLU A 200 -26.11 4.46 -0.11
C GLU A 200 -27.05 5.02 0.96
N LYS A 201 -27.51 4.18 1.90
CA LYS A 201 -28.44 4.59 2.97
C LYS A 201 -27.84 5.63 3.91
N ILE A 202 -26.56 5.54 4.28
CA ILE A 202 -25.96 6.49 5.22
C ILE A 202 -25.90 7.92 4.65
N VAL A 203 -25.78 8.08 3.33
CA VAL A 203 -25.67 9.41 2.68
C VAL A 203 -27.02 10.09 2.51
N SER A 204 -28.10 9.31 2.46
CA SER A 204 -29.46 9.81 2.17
C SER A 204 -30.01 10.76 3.24
N ARG A 205 -29.57 10.62 4.50
CA ARG A 205 -30.11 11.35 5.65
C ARG A 205 -29.38 12.68 5.87
N LYS A 206 -30.16 13.76 6.06
CA LYS A 206 -29.62 15.10 6.36
C LYS A 206 -29.53 15.38 7.86
N LYS A 207 -30.52 14.91 8.63
CA LYS A 207 -30.59 14.99 10.09
C LYS A 207 -30.01 13.72 10.70
N CYS A 208 -29.35 13.83 11.85
CA CYS A 208 -28.88 12.67 12.60
C CYS A 208 -30.03 12.10 13.45
N ASP A 209 -30.31 10.80 13.33
CA ASP A 209 -31.37 10.15 14.11
C ASP A 209 -30.98 10.01 15.59
N ASN A 210 -29.68 9.98 15.93
CA ASN A 210 -29.20 9.82 17.31
C ASN A 210 -29.23 11.12 18.11
N CYS A 211 -28.92 12.26 17.49
CA CYS A 211 -28.73 13.53 18.20
C CYS A 211 -29.56 14.69 17.65
N SER A 212 -30.37 14.45 16.60
CA SER A 212 -31.24 15.40 15.88
C SER A 212 -30.54 16.62 15.28
N SER A 213 -29.21 16.72 15.41
CA SER A 213 -28.42 17.82 14.85
C SER A 213 -28.31 17.72 13.33
N ILE A 214 -28.15 18.88 12.70
CA ILE A 214 -27.92 19.02 11.27
C ILE A 214 -26.46 19.39 11.08
N SER A 215 -25.74 18.52 10.37
CA SER A 215 -24.37 18.80 9.97
C SER A 215 -24.34 19.57 8.63
N PRO A 216 -23.36 20.47 8.45
CA PRO A 216 -23.12 21.14 7.17
C PRO A 216 -22.86 20.10 6.07
N ASN A 217 -23.15 20.47 4.83
CA ASN A 217 -22.88 19.59 3.70
C ASN A 217 -21.48 19.86 3.16
N PHE A 218 -20.82 18.81 2.69
CA PHE A 218 -19.51 18.92 2.05
C PHE A 218 -19.68 18.90 0.54
N ARG A 219 -18.88 19.72 -0.15
CA ARG A 219 -18.73 19.73 -1.60
C ARG A 219 -17.27 19.42 -1.92
N LYS A 220 -17.03 18.39 -2.73
CA LYS A 220 -15.69 18.14 -3.27
C LYS A 220 -15.48 18.85 -4.60
N ASP A 221 -14.26 19.31 -4.83
CA ASP A 221 -13.79 19.82 -6.11
C ASP A 221 -12.63 18.94 -6.61
N GLY A 222 -12.87 18.22 -7.69
CA GLY A 222 -11.98 17.18 -8.21
C GLY A 222 -11.59 16.14 -7.15
N TYR A 223 -10.28 15.84 -7.10
CA TYR A 223 -9.65 14.96 -6.12
C TYR A 223 -8.67 15.70 -5.19
N VAL A 224 -8.90 17.00 -4.99
CA VAL A 224 -7.91 17.87 -4.35
C VAL A 224 -8.51 18.66 -3.20
N LYS A 225 -9.66 19.32 -3.41
CA LYS A 225 -10.24 20.23 -2.41
C LYS A 225 -11.56 19.68 -1.88
N ILE A 226 -11.78 19.89 -0.59
CA ILE A 226 -13.07 19.66 0.07
C ILE A 226 -13.50 20.97 0.72
N PHE A 227 -14.72 21.37 0.40
CA PHE A 227 -15.35 22.56 0.93
C PHE A 227 -16.49 22.19 1.86
N GLU A 228 -16.59 22.91 2.97
CA GLU A 228 -17.74 22.93 3.86
C GLU A 228 -18.71 24.03 3.42
N LEU A 229 -19.96 23.66 3.15
CA LEU A 229 -21.02 24.61 2.82
C LEU A 229 -21.63 25.15 4.12
N PRO A 230 -21.87 26.46 4.23
CA PRO A 230 -22.55 27.03 5.39
C PRO A 230 -23.97 26.46 5.53
N LEU A 231 -24.47 26.38 6.76
CA LEU A 231 -25.85 25.98 7.01
C LEU A 231 -26.80 27.07 6.53
N SER A 232 -27.97 26.67 6.04
CA SER A 232 -29.06 27.61 5.77
C SER A 232 -29.53 28.27 7.08
N LYS A 233 -29.97 29.54 7.03
CA LYS A 233 -30.46 30.31 8.18
C LYS A 233 -31.49 29.54 9.03
N LYS A 234 -32.45 28.87 8.38
CA LYS A 234 -33.45 28.00 9.04
C LYS A 234 -32.82 26.86 9.84
N HIS A 235 -31.74 26.28 9.33
CA HIS A 235 -31.02 25.20 10.01
C HIS A 235 -30.10 25.72 11.11
N GLN A 236 -29.53 26.92 10.97
CA GLN A 236 -28.78 27.58 12.04
C GLN A 236 -29.69 27.87 13.25
N GLU A 237 -30.89 28.43 13.02
CA GLU A 237 -31.89 28.65 14.08
C GLU A 237 -32.27 27.34 14.78
N GLN A 238 -32.51 26.26 14.01
CA GLN A 238 -32.80 24.95 14.59
C GLN A 238 -31.64 24.41 15.45
N MET A 239 -30.40 24.68 15.06
CA MET A 239 -29.21 24.28 15.83
C MET A 239 -29.02 25.13 17.08
N ASN A 240 -29.34 26.42 17.02
CA ASN A 240 -29.32 27.32 18.17
C ASN A 240 -30.34 26.90 19.23
N ILE A 241 -31.54 26.49 18.81
CA ILE A 241 -32.57 25.92 19.71
C ILE A 241 -32.07 24.62 20.38
N LEU A 242 -31.32 23.79 19.66
CA LEU A 242 -30.76 22.54 20.20
C LEU A 242 -29.57 22.77 21.15
N GLY A 243 -28.97 23.97 21.17
CA GLY A 243 -27.90 24.35 22.10
C GLY A 243 -26.60 23.53 21.98
N LYS A 244 -26.39 22.78 20.89
CA LYS A 244 -25.22 21.92 20.71
C LYS A 244 -24.06 22.67 20.08
N VAL A 245 -22.95 22.76 20.80
CA VAL A 245 -21.71 23.40 20.33
C VAL A 245 -20.84 22.34 19.64
N ARG A 246 -20.17 22.74 18.55
CA ARG A 246 -19.17 21.88 17.89
C ARG A 246 -17.93 21.75 18.76
N ILE A 247 -17.45 20.53 18.92
CA ILE A 247 -16.17 20.28 19.59
C ILE A 247 -15.05 20.67 18.63
N ASN A 248 -14.12 21.52 19.06
CA ASN A 248 -12.93 21.85 18.28
C ASN A 248 -12.03 20.61 18.18
N VAL A 249 -11.83 20.11 16.97
CA VAL A 249 -11.18 18.82 16.73
C VAL A 249 -9.66 18.97 16.61
N LEU A 250 -9.15 20.20 16.55
CA LEU A 250 -7.72 20.51 16.42
C LEU A 250 -7.03 20.77 17.76
N LEU A 251 -7.77 21.14 18.82
CA LEU A 251 -7.21 21.45 20.14
C LEU A 251 -6.96 20.21 21.02
N GLU A 252 -7.78 19.16 20.91
CA GLU A 252 -7.69 17.99 21.80
C GLU A 252 -6.56 17.01 21.49
N THR A 253 -5.92 17.08 20.32
CA THR A 253 -4.83 16.14 19.95
C THR A 253 -3.58 16.32 20.80
N LYS A 254 -3.40 17.46 21.48
CA LYS A 254 -2.27 17.72 22.38
C LYS A 254 -2.46 17.19 23.81
N GLU A 255 -3.70 17.01 24.30
CA GLU A 255 -3.94 16.68 25.72
C GLU A 255 -4.31 15.20 25.98
N ASN A 256 -4.94 14.50 25.03
CA ASN A 256 -5.59 13.20 25.33
C ASN A 256 -4.84 11.93 24.90
N MET A 257 -3.64 12.02 24.31
CA MET A 257 -2.80 10.83 24.01
C MET A 257 -1.84 10.45 25.15
N GLY A 258 -1.62 11.33 26.14
CA GLY A 258 -0.73 11.06 27.29
C GLY A 258 -1.41 10.37 28.48
N GLN A 259 -2.72 10.49 28.64
CA GLN A 259 -3.39 10.07 29.89
C GLN A 259 -4.07 8.68 29.83
N LYS A 260 -4.42 8.17 28.65
CA LYS A 260 -5.11 6.87 28.53
C LYS A 260 -4.21 5.62 28.61
N LEU A 261 -2.90 5.78 28.78
CA LEU A 261 -1.94 4.69 29.00
C LEU A 261 -1.63 4.40 30.48
N SER A 262 -2.28 5.08 31.43
CA SER A 262 -1.92 4.99 32.86
C SER A 262 -2.92 4.26 33.78
N ASN A 263 -4.08 3.82 33.28
CA ASN A 263 -5.04 3.07 34.12
C ASN A 263 -5.22 1.64 33.62
N GLY A 264 -4.29 0.80 34.04
CA GLY A 264 -4.31 -0.66 33.92
C GLY A 264 -3.10 -1.26 34.63
N ASN A 265 -3.19 -1.43 35.96
CA ASN A 265 -2.21 -2.21 36.73
C ASN A 265 -2.26 -3.67 36.26
N ASP A 266 -1.18 -4.20 35.69
CA ASP A 266 -0.19 -4.97 36.46
C ASP A 266 1.04 -5.38 35.62
N SER A 267 2.20 -5.12 36.21
CA SER A 267 3.51 -5.77 36.05
C SER A 267 4.01 -6.16 34.64
N LEU A 268 5.00 -5.41 34.14
CA LEU A 268 6.31 -5.94 33.73
C LEU A 268 7.31 -4.79 33.59
N LYS A 269 8.34 -4.85 34.45
CA LYS A 269 9.43 -3.87 34.59
C LYS A 269 10.26 -3.81 33.31
N TYR A 270 10.46 -2.62 32.76
CA TYR A 270 11.73 -2.24 32.15
C TYR A 270 12.13 -0.84 32.64
N SER A 271 13.39 -0.78 33.03
CA SER A 271 14.12 0.27 33.74
C SER A 271 13.94 1.68 33.21
N GLN A 272 13.47 2.56 34.09
CA GLN A 272 13.78 3.99 34.08
C GLN A 272 15.30 4.14 34.27
N ASP A 273 15.95 4.95 33.42
CA ASP A 273 16.82 6.00 33.92
C ASP A 273 17.10 7.04 32.82
N ASN A 274 17.08 8.30 33.25
CA ASN A 274 17.49 9.54 32.57
C ASN A 274 16.44 10.29 31.72
N PHE A 275 15.43 10.84 32.42
CA PHE A 275 14.77 12.09 32.03
C PHE A 275 14.80 13.09 33.21
N ARG A 276 15.87 13.87 33.31
CA ARG A 276 15.88 15.17 33.97
C ARG A 276 16.40 16.17 32.97
N ASP A 277 15.48 16.85 32.29
CA ASP A 277 15.62 18.28 32.07
C ASP A 277 14.25 18.91 31.80
N LYS A 278 13.78 19.63 32.83
CA LYS A 278 12.69 20.59 32.72
C LYS A 278 13.20 21.80 31.95
N LYS A 279 12.74 21.97 30.71
CA LYS A 279 12.46 23.31 30.17
C LYS A 279 11.01 23.34 29.73
N SER A 280 10.24 24.14 30.46
CA SER A 280 8.91 24.64 30.15
C SER A 280 8.82 25.07 28.68
N ILE A 281 8.16 24.28 27.84
CA ILE A 281 7.70 24.72 26.54
C ILE A 281 6.42 25.50 26.79
N LYS A 282 6.51 26.80 26.51
CA LYS A 282 5.46 27.80 26.70
C LYS A 282 4.22 27.42 25.89
N GLN A 283 3.06 27.75 26.43
CA GLN A 283 1.75 27.67 25.78
C GLN A 283 1.81 28.21 24.34
N ASP A 284 1.66 27.32 23.35
CA ASP A 284 1.32 27.71 21.98
C ASP A 284 -0.11 28.22 21.98
N HIS A 285 -0.31 29.53 22.14
CA HIS A 285 -1.59 30.20 21.95
C HIS A 285 -1.94 30.23 20.45
N PHE A 286 -2.47 29.12 19.93
CA PHE A 286 -3.35 29.19 18.76
C PHE A 286 -4.65 29.87 19.22
N LEU A 287 -5.05 30.94 18.52
CA LEU A 287 -6.31 31.65 18.77
C LEU A 287 -7.46 30.66 18.94
N SER A 288 -8.33 30.91 19.91
CA SER A 288 -9.56 30.16 20.11
C SER A 288 -10.35 30.10 18.80
N GLU A 289 -10.33 28.93 18.17
CA GLU A 289 -10.97 28.60 16.90
C GLU A 289 -12.48 28.90 16.89
N SER A 290 -13.07 29.08 18.09
CA SER A 290 -14.41 29.61 18.32
C SER A 290 -14.67 30.98 17.68
N ALA A 291 -13.64 31.81 17.45
CA ALA A 291 -13.78 33.06 16.71
C ALA A 291 -13.91 32.81 15.19
N ILE A 292 -13.21 31.81 14.65
CA ILE A 292 -13.22 31.47 13.21
C ILE A 292 -14.57 30.88 12.80
N TYR A 293 -15.14 29.99 13.62
CA TYR A 293 -16.48 29.46 13.36
C TYR A 293 -17.57 30.54 13.48
N LYS A 294 -17.42 31.51 14.40
CA LYS A 294 -18.33 32.67 14.50
C LYS A 294 -18.22 33.63 13.30
N THR A 295 -17.04 33.83 12.74
CA THR A 295 -16.85 34.63 11.51
C THR A 295 -17.33 33.90 10.24
N PHE A 296 -17.32 32.56 10.24
CA PHE A 296 -17.77 31.75 9.10
C PHE A 296 -19.30 31.71 8.96
N GLU A 297 -20.04 31.73 10.06
CA GLU A 297 -21.51 31.84 10.00
C GLU A 297 -21.99 33.16 9.38
N ALA A 298 -21.13 34.18 9.31
CA ALA A 298 -21.40 35.47 8.69
C ALA A 298 -21.04 35.52 7.19
N SER A 299 -20.15 34.67 6.69
CA SER A 299 -19.74 34.66 5.28
C SER A 299 -20.48 33.57 4.49
N ASN A 300 -21.20 33.98 3.45
CA ASN A 300 -22.01 33.08 2.61
C ASN A 300 -21.16 32.17 1.68
N HIS A 301 -19.83 32.14 1.87
CA HIS A 301 -18.88 31.46 1.00
C HIS A 301 -18.50 30.08 1.55
N PRO A 302 -18.23 29.09 0.68
CA PRO A 302 -17.75 27.78 1.10
C PRO A 302 -16.35 27.86 1.73
N ARG A 303 -16.15 27.24 2.90
CA ARG A 303 -14.85 27.17 3.59
C ARG A 303 -14.05 25.98 3.10
N TYR A 304 -12.77 26.20 2.79
CA TYR A 304 -11.83 25.11 2.56
C TYR A 304 -11.51 24.40 3.87
N VAL A 305 -11.64 23.08 3.89
CA VAL A 305 -11.37 22.26 5.08
C VAL A 305 -10.00 21.60 4.93
N LEU A 306 -9.15 21.72 5.96
CA LEU A 306 -7.83 21.11 5.94
C LEU A 306 -7.91 19.58 6.06
N PRO A 307 -6.99 18.84 5.43
CA PRO A 307 -6.92 17.38 5.56
C PRO A 307 -6.78 16.88 7.00
N THR A 308 -6.08 17.63 7.84
CA THR A 308 -5.91 17.33 9.28
C THR A 308 -7.23 17.39 10.05
N GLU A 309 -8.09 18.37 9.76
CA GLU A 309 -9.43 18.50 10.35
C GLU A 309 -10.30 17.30 9.96
N ILE A 310 -10.30 16.92 8.68
CA ILE A 310 -11.04 15.76 8.18
C ILE A 310 -10.52 14.44 8.78
N ARG A 311 -9.20 14.28 8.90
CA ARG A 311 -8.60 13.11 9.55
C ARG A 311 -9.08 12.96 10.98
N ASN A 312 -9.12 14.06 11.75
CA ASN A 312 -9.54 14.00 13.14
C ASN A 312 -11.05 13.72 13.28
N HIS A 313 -11.90 14.28 12.39
CA HIS A 313 -13.32 13.92 12.33
C HIS A 313 -13.53 12.42 12.10
N LEU A 314 -12.79 11.84 11.15
CA LEU A 314 -12.87 10.41 10.86
C LEU A 314 -12.32 9.55 12.00
N ARG A 315 -11.24 9.97 12.69
CA ARG A 315 -10.71 9.23 13.84
C ARG A 315 -11.75 9.08 14.93
N ARG A 316 -12.50 10.14 15.24
CA ARG A 316 -13.59 10.09 16.22
C ARG A 316 -14.72 9.17 15.76
N LEU A 317 -15.10 9.23 14.48
CA LEU A 317 -16.10 8.32 13.92
C LEU A 317 -15.66 6.84 14.07
N PHE A 318 -14.41 6.53 13.72
CA PHE A 318 -13.91 5.17 13.76
C PHE A 318 -13.83 4.62 15.20
N VAL A 319 -13.43 5.45 16.17
CA VAL A 319 -13.45 5.08 17.59
C VAL A 319 -14.86 4.74 18.06
N ASN A 320 -15.86 5.54 17.65
CA ASN A 320 -17.25 5.33 18.04
C ASN A 320 -17.88 4.12 17.33
N GLU A 321 -17.59 3.92 16.04
CA GLU A 321 -18.22 2.91 15.16
C GLU A 321 -17.25 1.76 14.80
N GLN A 322 -16.38 1.39 15.72
CA GLN A 322 -15.29 0.43 15.47
C GLN A 322 -15.80 -0.93 14.99
N LYS A 323 -16.97 -1.37 15.50
CA LYS A 323 -17.52 -2.69 15.22
C LYS A 323 -17.85 -2.90 13.74
N ILE A 324 -18.57 -1.95 13.15
CA ILE A 324 -18.95 -2.02 11.75
C ILE A 324 -17.77 -1.68 10.82
N MET A 325 -16.91 -0.73 11.20
CA MET A 325 -15.73 -0.38 10.40
C MET A 325 -14.76 -1.57 10.28
N ALA A 326 -14.57 -2.35 11.34
CA ALA A 326 -13.72 -3.53 11.29
C ALA A 326 -14.20 -4.55 10.24
N LEU A 327 -15.50 -4.85 10.21
CA LEU A 327 -16.08 -5.79 9.24
C LEU A 327 -16.02 -5.29 7.79
N LEU A 328 -16.22 -3.98 7.58
CA LEU A 328 -16.18 -3.38 6.23
C LEU A 328 -14.79 -3.44 5.59
N TYR A 329 -13.73 -3.23 6.37
CA TYR A 329 -12.37 -3.06 5.83
C TYR A 329 -11.44 -4.24 6.06
N LYS A 330 -11.59 -5.04 7.13
CA LYS A 330 -10.73 -6.22 7.37
C LYS A 330 -11.21 -7.47 6.67
N GLY A 331 -12.47 -7.53 6.24
CA GLY A 331 -13.01 -8.63 5.46
C GLY A 331 -13.10 -9.99 6.18
N SER A 332 -12.48 -10.15 7.35
CA SER A 332 -12.59 -11.30 8.24
C SER A 332 -12.44 -10.88 9.70
N TYR A 333 -13.32 -11.41 10.55
CA TYR A 333 -13.33 -11.18 12.01
C TYR A 333 -12.21 -11.94 12.74
N LYS A 334 -11.46 -12.83 12.08
CA LYS A 334 -10.53 -13.78 12.72
C LYS A 334 -9.18 -13.18 13.16
N SER A 335 -8.86 -11.92 12.86
CA SER A 335 -7.63 -11.29 13.35
C SER A 335 -7.85 -10.66 14.74
N ASP A 336 -7.16 -11.15 15.77
CA ASP A 336 -7.26 -10.70 17.18
C ASP A 336 -7.09 -9.18 17.41
N ASN A 337 -6.55 -8.44 16.44
CA ASN A 337 -6.48 -6.97 16.51
C ASN A 337 -7.76 -6.34 15.95
N PHE A 338 -8.70 -5.96 16.82
CA PHE A 338 -9.98 -5.36 16.44
C PHE A 338 -9.91 -3.86 16.07
N SER A 339 -8.79 -3.19 16.34
CA SER A 339 -8.63 -1.75 16.08
C SER A 339 -8.32 -1.48 14.60
N ILE A 340 -8.95 -0.44 14.06
CA ILE A 340 -8.78 0.01 12.69
C ILE A 340 -8.75 1.53 12.75
N THR A 341 -7.72 2.13 12.18
CA THR A 341 -7.57 3.58 12.16
C THR A 341 -7.92 4.09 10.77
N PRO A 342 -8.55 5.26 10.63
CA PRO A 342 -8.86 5.84 9.32
C PRO A 342 -7.62 6.40 8.61
N ASP A 343 -6.43 6.19 9.18
CA ASP A 343 -5.18 6.75 8.69
C ASP A 343 -4.80 6.20 7.32
N PHE A 344 -5.33 5.04 6.90
CA PHE A 344 -5.13 4.49 5.54
C PHE A 344 -5.77 5.33 4.43
N PHE A 345 -6.68 6.27 4.75
CA PHE A 345 -7.19 7.23 3.77
C PHE A 345 -6.24 8.39 3.51
N PHE A 346 -5.23 8.55 4.35
CA PHE A 346 -4.26 9.63 4.31
C PHE A 346 -2.87 9.09 4.05
N ILE A 347 -2.01 9.92 3.49
CA ILE A 347 -0.61 9.64 3.24
C ILE A 347 0.18 10.68 4.03
N ASP A 348 0.88 10.23 5.07
CA ASP A 348 1.84 11.04 5.82
C ASP A 348 3.26 10.83 5.28
N VAL A 349 3.56 9.60 4.86
CA VAL A 349 4.89 9.17 4.43
C VAL A 349 4.76 8.45 3.10
N ILE A 350 5.57 8.85 2.12
CA ILE A 350 5.65 8.19 0.82
C ILE A 350 6.89 7.31 0.81
N ALA A 351 6.70 6.01 0.58
CA ALA A 351 7.80 5.08 0.36
C ALA A 351 8.44 5.34 -1.01
N VAL A 352 9.76 5.54 -1.03
CA VAL A 352 10.52 5.72 -2.27
C VAL A 352 11.12 4.38 -2.69
N PRO A 353 10.80 3.89 -3.89
CA PRO A 353 11.35 2.64 -4.39
C PRO A 353 12.89 2.67 -4.48
N PRO A 354 13.57 1.54 -4.27
CA PRO A 354 15.02 1.42 -4.47
C PRO A 354 15.50 1.90 -5.84
N THR A 355 16.77 2.33 -5.91
CA THR A 355 17.44 2.81 -7.14
C THR A 355 17.34 1.81 -8.30
N LYS A 356 17.41 0.50 -8.00
CA LYS A 356 17.31 -0.58 -8.98
C LYS A 356 16.00 -0.58 -9.77
N PHE A 357 14.90 -0.11 -9.18
CA PHE A 357 13.60 0.00 -9.84
C PHE A 357 13.39 1.35 -10.53
N ARG A 358 14.31 2.29 -10.33
CA ARG A 358 14.30 3.63 -10.93
C ARG A 358 15.64 3.91 -11.64
N PRO A 359 16.08 3.07 -12.61
CA PRO A 359 17.34 3.31 -13.28
C PRO A 359 17.28 4.63 -14.06
N ALA A 360 18.41 5.33 -14.15
CA ALA A 360 18.58 6.44 -15.07
C ALA A 360 18.65 5.92 -16.51
N SER A 361 18.01 6.60 -17.45
CA SER A 361 18.06 6.24 -18.86
C SER A 361 19.21 6.99 -19.53
N VAL A 362 20.17 6.25 -20.09
CA VAL A 362 21.25 6.83 -20.89
C VAL A 362 20.83 6.79 -22.35
N VAL A 363 20.58 7.95 -22.95
CA VAL A 363 20.30 8.08 -24.39
C VAL A 363 21.53 8.74 -25.02
N ALA A 364 22.26 7.98 -25.84
CA ALA A 364 23.55 8.35 -26.41
C ALA A 364 24.62 8.68 -25.35
N THR A 365 24.74 9.95 -24.95
CA THR A 365 25.72 10.45 -23.96
C THR A 365 25.06 11.09 -22.74
N ASP A 366 23.79 11.49 -22.87
CA ASP A 366 23.11 12.27 -21.84
C ASP A 366 22.36 11.33 -20.90
N ILE A 367 22.55 11.55 -19.60
CA ILE A 367 21.89 10.80 -18.54
C ILE A 367 20.57 11.50 -18.25
N HIS A 368 19.49 10.92 -18.76
CA HIS A 368 18.14 11.36 -18.42
C HIS A 368 17.67 10.68 -17.14
N GLU A 369 16.96 11.44 -16.31
CA GLU A 369 16.34 10.92 -15.10
C GLU A 369 15.15 10.00 -15.41
N ASN A 370 14.79 9.18 -14.43
CA ASN A 370 13.60 8.36 -14.52
C ASN A 370 12.34 9.24 -14.36
N VAL A 371 11.28 8.93 -15.11
CA VAL A 371 9.97 9.59 -15.03
C VAL A 371 9.41 9.61 -13.59
N GLN A 372 9.63 8.56 -12.80
CA GLN A 372 9.20 8.54 -11.40
C GLN A 372 9.94 9.57 -10.54
N ASN A 373 11.20 9.85 -10.86
CA ASN A 373 12.00 10.82 -10.11
C ASN A 373 11.54 12.24 -10.39
N GLU A 374 11.14 12.56 -11.62
CA GLU A 374 10.58 13.87 -11.95
C GLU A 374 9.38 14.20 -11.04
N LEU A 375 8.49 13.22 -10.82
CA LEU A 375 7.32 13.37 -9.95
C LEU A 375 7.69 13.44 -8.46
N LEU A 376 8.64 12.62 -8.01
CA LEU A 376 9.11 12.65 -6.62
C LEU A 376 9.87 13.93 -6.28
N SER A 377 10.66 14.46 -7.21
CA SER A 377 11.36 15.75 -7.07
C SER A 377 10.38 16.91 -6.90
N LYS A 378 9.29 16.92 -7.68
CA LYS A 378 8.20 17.92 -7.51
C LYS A 378 7.57 17.83 -6.11
N ILE A 379 7.31 16.62 -5.61
CA ILE A 379 6.79 16.43 -4.24
C ILE A 379 7.79 16.96 -3.19
N LEU A 380 9.09 16.69 -3.35
CA LEU A 380 10.13 17.18 -2.45
C LEU A 380 10.20 18.71 -2.45
N GLN A 381 10.15 19.35 -3.63
CA GLN A 381 10.10 20.81 -3.77
C GLN A 381 8.88 21.41 -3.08
N SER A 382 7.69 20.82 -3.28
CA SER A 382 6.47 21.25 -2.61
C SER A 382 6.53 21.07 -1.09
N CYS A 383 7.16 20.01 -0.60
CA CYS A 383 7.39 19.80 0.84
C CYS A 383 8.34 20.86 1.43
N LEU A 384 9.45 21.17 0.74
CA LEU A 384 10.38 22.20 1.17
C LEU A 384 9.71 23.58 1.18
N ARG A 385 8.95 23.92 0.14
CA ARG A 385 8.18 25.17 0.06
C ARG A 385 7.21 25.33 1.23
N ILE A 386 6.52 24.25 1.63
CA ILE A 386 5.62 24.27 2.79
C ILE A 386 6.39 24.50 4.09
N ARG A 387 7.56 23.87 4.27
CA ARG A 387 8.40 24.07 5.46
C ARG A 387 8.89 25.52 5.55
N GLU A 388 9.40 26.08 4.45
CA GLU A 388 9.86 27.47 4.38
C GLU A 388 8.73 28.48 4.68
N LEU A 389 7.53 28.25 4.14
CA LEU A 389 6.36 29.07 4.44
C LEU A 389 5.95 28.97 5.90
N ASN A 390 6.03 27.77 6.50
CA ASN A 390 5.70 27.56 7.90
C ASN A 390 6.71 28.22 8.85
N ASP A 391 8.00 28.19 8.50
CA ASP A 391 9.06 28.86 9.27
C ASP A 391 8.90 30.38 9.18
N SER A 392 8.58 30.89 7.98
CA SER A 392 8.28 32.30 7.75
C SER A 392 7.05 32.75 8.55
N ALA A 393 5.97 31.95 8.51
CA ALA A 393 4.76 32.21 9.30
C ALA A 393 5.08 32.21 10.81
N SER A 394 5.84 31.25 11.30
CA SER A 394 6.21 31.15 12.72
C SER A 394 7.04 32.35 13.19
N SER A 395 7.99 32.82 12.36
CA SER A 395 8.81 34.00 12.69
C SER A 395 7.96 35.26 12.80
N LEU A 396 6.99 35.44 11.90
CA LEU A 396 6.06 36.54 11.94
C LEU A 396 5.18 36.48 13.22
N ILE A 397 4.80 35.31 13.78
CA ILE A 397 3.84 35.24 14.93
C ILE A 397 4.43 35.93 16.15
N ASN A 398 5.76 35.88 16.26
CA ASN A 398 6.50 36.53 17.32
C ASN A 398 6.52 38.06 17.16
N ASN A 399 6.30 38.57 15.95
CA ASN A 399 6.18 39.99 15.65
C ASN A 399 4.69 40.37 15.57
N LYS A 400 4.24 41.37 16.34
CA LYS A 400 2.82 41.69 16.50
C LYS A 400 2.10 42.21 15.23
N ASP A 401 2.77 42.25 14.08
CA ASP A 401 2.26 42.71 12.77
C ASP A 401 1.34 41.69 12.06
N TYR A 402 0.82 40.72 12.81
CA TYR A 402 0.10 39.56 12.28
C TYR A 402 -1.32 39.85 11.77
N PHE A 403 -1.92 40.97 12.13
CA PHE A 403 -3.35 41.18 11.96
C PHE A 403 -3.77 41.67 10.56
N GLU A 404 -2.91 42.37 9.82
CA GLU A 404 -3.28 42.91 8.49
C GLU A 404 -3.00 41.95 7.33
N ASN A 405 -1.98 41.09 7.44
CA ASN A 405 -1.56 40.16 6.37
C ASN A 405 -2.01 38.70 6.57
N LYS A 406 -2.90 38.44 7.53
CA LYS A 406 -3.30 37.08 7.93
C LYS A 406 -3.94 36.30 6.77
N ASP A 407 -4.87 36.93 6.07
CA ASP A 407 -5.65 36.26 5.02
C ASP A 407 -4.78 35.91 3.81
N TYR A 408 -3.87 36.83 3.41
CA TYR A 408 -2.97 36.62 2.28
C TYR A 408 -1.94 35.50 2.53
N ASN A 409 -1.31 35.49 3.71
CA ASN A 409 -0.35 34.43 4.06
C ASN A 409 -1.04 33.06 4.19
N PHE A 410 -2.27 33.04 4.68
CA PHE A 410 -3.07 31.82 4.76
C PHE A 410 -3.46 31.28 3.38
N ASP A 411 -3.83 32.16 2.44
CA ASP A 411 -4.13 31.79 1.07
C ASP A 411 -2.91 31.21 0.33
N ILE A 412 -1.72 31.80 0.51
CA ILE A 412 -0.46 31.26 -0.03
C ILE A 412 -0.21 29.84 0.49
N LEU A 413 -0.43 29.63 1.78
CA LEU A 413 -0.23 28.35 2.45
C LEU A 413 -1.28 27.31 2.02
N ILE A 414 -2.55 27.69 1.86
CA ILE A 414 -3.58 26.82 1.25
C ILE A 414 -3.18 26.42 -0.16
N ASN A 415 -2.71 27.37 -0.98
CA ASN A 415 -2.26 27.07 -2.34
C ASN A 415 -1.06 26.11 -2.35
N ALA A 416 -0.17 26.19 -1.35
CA ALA A 416 0.90 25.23 -1.17
C ALA A 416 0.40 23.82 -0.86
N PHE A 417 -0.61 23.69 0.00
CA PHE A 417 -1.21 22.39 0.33
C PHE A 417 -1.94 21.76 -0.85
N VAL A 418 -2.67 22.59 -1.60
CA VAL A 418 -3.34 22.20 -2.84
C VAL A 418 -2.32 21.70 -3.86
N GLN A 419 -1.19 22.40 -4.02
CA GLN A 419 -0.11 21.98 -4.91
C GLN A 419 0.50 20.64 -4.49
N LEU A 420 0.81 20.47 -3.20
CA LEU A 420 1.33 19.20 -2.69
C LEU A 420 0.38 18.04 -2.99
N GLN A 421 -0.93 18.25 -2.79
CA GLN A 421 -1.95 17.24 -3.11
C GLN A 421 -1.99 16.94 -4.62
N HIS A 422 -1.83 17.94 -5.49
CA HIS A 422 -1.72 17.74 -6.94
C HIS A 422 -0.49 16.91 -7.33
N ASP A 423 0.67 17.18 -6.72
CA ASP A 423 1.90 16.46 -7.00
C ASP A 423 1.81 14.98 -6.57
N VAL A 424 1.25 14.72 -5.37
CA VAL A 424 0.99 13.36 -4.88
C VAL A 424 -0.04 12.64 -5.75
N ASN A 425 -1.11 13.34 -6.17
CA ASN A 425 -2.08 12.80 -7.10
C ASN A 425 -1.44 12.41 -8.44
N SER A 426 -0.54 13.24 -8.97
CA SER A 426 0.16 12.98 -10.24
C SER A 426 1.09 11.77 -10.15
N PHE A 427 1.76 11.59 -9.01
CA PHE A 427 2.60 10.41 -8.74
C PHE A 427 1.80 9.10 -8.77
N ILE A 428 0.61 9.07 -8.17
CA ILE A 428 -0.20 7.85 -8.08
C ILE A 428 -1.06 7.65 -9.35
N ASP A 429 -1.81 8.68 -9.76
CA ASP A 429 -2.78 8.64 -10.86
C ASP A 429 -2.76 9.95 -11.66
N SER A 430 -2.05 9.95 -12.78
CA SER A 430 -1.91 11.13 -13.64
C SER A 430 -3.25 11.63 -14.21
N ASN A 431 -4.28 10.79 -14.31
CA ASN A 431 -5.59 11.19 -14.84
C ASN A 431 -6.42 12.01 -13.83
N ARG A 432 -6.14 11.88 -12.52
CA ARG A 432 -6.85 12.63 -11.48
C ARG A 432 -6.34 14.06 -11.33
N ASN A 433 -5.28 14.41 -12.05
CA ASN A 433 -4.77 15.76 -12.13
C ASN A 433 -4.97 16.33 -13.54
N PRO A 434 -5.97 17.19 -13.79
CA PRO A 434 -6.19 17.78 -15.10
C PRO A 434 -5.28 18.99 -15.32
N THR A 435 -3.97 18.87 -15.05
CA THR A 435 -3.03 19.91 -15.44
C THR A 435 -2.73 19.73 -16.93
N ASN A 436 -3.30 20.59 -17.76
CA ASN A 436 -2.92 20.68 -19.17
C ASN A 436 -1.48 21.20 -19.24
N LEU A 437 -0.52 20.33 -19.58
CA LEU A 437 0.84 20.77 -19.87
C LEU A 437 0.84 21.67 -21.12
N PRO A 438 1.70 22.70 -21.16
CA PRO A 438 1.88 23.49 -22.36
C PRO A 438 2.27 22.58 -23.53
N GLN A 439 1.75 22.87 -24.73
CA GLN A 439 1.94 22.11 -25.98
C GLN A 439 1.19 20.77 -26.12
N GLY A 440 0.19 20.47 -25.28
CA GLY A 440 -0.65 19.27 -25.46
C GLY A 440 0.07 17.95 -25.24
N ARG A 441 1.26 17.98 -24.60
CA ARG A 441 1.95 16.77 -24.16
C ARG A 441 1.17 16.13 -23.02
N LEU A 442 1.03 14.80 -23.09
CA LEU A 442 0.42 14.03 -22.01
C LEU A 442 1.29 14.14 -20.75
N PRO A 443 0.68 14.20 -19.56
CA PRO A 443 1.43 14.18 -18.31
C PRO A 443 2.24 12.89 -18.17
N PRO A 444 3.37 12.94 -17.45
CA PRO A 444 4.15 11.74 -17.14
C PRO A 444 3.24 10.69 -16.47
N PRO A 445 3.33 9.41 -16.88
CA PRO A 445 2.47 8.38 -16.33
C PRO A 445 2.74 8.15 -14.84
N GLY A 446 1.68 8.19 -14.03
CA GLY A 446 1.72 7.78 -12.64
C GLY A 446 1.80 6.26 -12.46
N ILE A 447 1.87 5.81 -11.21
CA ILE A 447 1.99 4.38 -10.88
C ILE A 447 0.81 3.57 -11.44
N LYS A 448 -0.42 4.07 -11.31
CA LYS A 448 -1.62 3.38 -11.80
C LYS A 448 -1.58 3.16 -13.31
N GLN A 449 -1.13 4.16 -14.07
CA GLN A 449 -1.02 4.09 -15.53
C GLN A 449 -0.04 3.01 -15.98
N THR A 450 1.02 2.77 -15.20
CA THR A 450 2.00 1.69 -15.44
C THR A 450 1.41 0.30 -15.19
N LEU A 451 0.39 0.18 -14.34
CA LEU A 451 -0.24 -1.09 -14.01
C LEU A 451 -1.40 -1.47 -14.95
N GLU A 452 -2.27 -0.52 -15.31
CA GLU A 452 -3.57 -0.81 -15.95
C GLU A 452 -3.55 -0.96 -17.48
N LYS A 453 -2.54 -0.41 -18.18
CA LYS A 453 -2.52 -0.41 -19.65
C LYS A 453 -2.46 -1.84 -20.23
N LYS A 454 -2.78 -2.01 -21.52
CA LYS A 454 -2.54 -3.28 -22.24
C LYS A 454 -1.07 -3.68 -22.18
N GLU A 455 -0.19 -2.68 -22.23
CA GLU A 455 1.25 -2.82 -22.01
C GLU A 455 1.66 -2.72 -20.52
N GLY A 456 0.71 -2.71 -19.60
CA GLY A 456 0.94 -2.63 -18.17
C GLY A 456 1.49 -3.92 -17.57
N LEU A 457 1.98 -3.81 -16.33
CA LEU A 457 2.72 -4.86 -15.64
C LEU A 457 2.02 -6.23 -15.62
N PHE A 458 0.73 -6.27 -15.24
CA PHE A 458 0.01 -7.53 -15.07
C PHE A 458 -0.08 -8.33 -16.38
N ARG A 459 -0.43 -7.69 -17.50
CA ARG A 459 -0.62 -8.39 -18.78
C ARG A 459 0.69 -8.66 -19.50
N LYS A 460 1.60 -7.67 -19.52
CA LYS A 460 2.84 -7.71 -20.32
C LYS A 460 3.99 -8.46 -19.65
N HIS A 461 4.02 -8.49 -18.31
CA HIS A 461 5.16 -9.02 -17.55
C HIS A 461 4.81 -10.09 -16.50
N MET A 462 3.54 -10.21 -16.07
CA MET A 462 3.12 -11.32 -15.20
C MET A 462 2.47 -12.46 -16.00
N MET A 463 1.42 -12.17 -16.78
CA MET A 463 0.70 -13.18 -17.57
C MET A 463 1.49 -13.64 -18.80
N GLY A 464 2.03 -12.69 -19.56
CA GLY A 464 2.98 -12.95 -20.64
C GLY A 464 4.40 -12.63 -20.17
N LYS A 465 5.37 -13.50 -20.50
CA LYS A 465 6.79 -13.24 -20.27
C LYS A 465 7.58 -13.59 -21.51
N ARG A 466 8.68 -12.88 -21.73
CA ARG A 466 9.70 -13.35 -22.68
C ARG A 466 10.43 -14.51 -22.00
N VAL A 467 10.54 -15.62 -22.72
CA VAL A 467 11.16 -16.85 -22.22
C VAL A 467 12.55 -17.03 -22.84
N ASN A 468 13.44 -17.64 -22.08
CA ASN A 468 14.73 -18.11 -22.59
C ASN A 468 14.53 -19.45 -23.33
N TYR A 469 15.52 -19.88 -24.11
CA TYR A 469 15.52 -21.17 -24.83
C TYR A 469 14.33 -21.35 -25.81
N ALA A 470 14.03 -20.32 -26.60
CA ALA A 470 13.04 -20.37 -27.66
C ALA A 470 13.59 -19.83 -28.99
N ALA A 471 13.06 -20.33 -30.10
CA ALA A 471 13.39 -19.89 -31.46
C ALA A 471 12.11 -19.73 -32.30
N ARG A 472 12.20 -18.99 -33.41
CA ARG A 472 11.11 -18.79 -34.37
C ARG A 472 11.66 -18.81 -35.79
N SER A 473 11.01 -19.55 -36.69
CA SER A 473 11.29 -19.60 -38.13
C SER A 473 9.99 -19.69 -38.92
N VAL A 474 10.08 -19.44 -40.23
CA VAL A 474 9.05 -19.84 -41.21
C VAL A 474 9.06 -21.36 -41.34
N ILE A 475 7.89 -21.97 -41.46
CA ILE A 475 7.73 -23.42 -41.65
C ILE A 475 7.80 -23.82 -43.13
N SER A 476 8.28 -25.02 -43.42
CA SER A 476 8.31 -25.60 -44.77
C SER A 476 7.78 -27.04 -44.71
N PRO A 477 6.99 -27.49 -45.70
CA PRO A 477 6.47 -28.85 -45.71
C PRO A 477 7.59 -29.86 -46.03
N ASP A 478 7.66 -30.95 -45.28
CA ASP A 478 8.62 -32.04 -45.52
C ASP A 478 7.90 -33.39 -45.36
N PRO A 479 7.81 -34.22 -46.43
CA PRO A 479 7.18 -35.54 -46.36
C PRO A 479 8.09 -36.64 -45.79
N ASN A 480 9.38 -36.36 -45.56
CA ASN A 480 10.35 -37.37 -45.12
C ASN A 480 10.45 -37.51 -43.59
N ILE A 481 9.84 -36.60 -42.84
CA ILE A 481 9.81 -36.64 -41.37
C ILE A 481 8.53 -37.32 -40.88
N GLU A 482 8.58 -37.89 -39.68
CA GLU A 482 7.38 -38.46 -39.08
C GLU A 482 6.37 -37.38 -38.65
N THR A 483 5.08 -37.74 -38.52
CA THR A 483 4.01 -36.80 -38.17
C THR A 483 4.12 -36.18 -36.76
N ASN A 484 4.93 -36.78 -35.90
CA ASN A 484 5.28 -36.35 -34.54
C ASN A 484 6.65 -35.63 -34.47
N GLU A 485 7.36 -35.48 -35.59
CA GLU A 485 8.69 -34.88 -35.66
C GLU A 485 8.68 -33.44 -36.17
N ILE A 486 9.81 -32.75 -35.98
CA ILE A 486 10.04 -31.42 -36.53
C ILE A 486 11.49 -31.29 -37.02
N GLY A 487 11.66 -30.83 -38.26
CA GLY A 487 12.98 -30.52 -38.81
C GLY A 487 13.58 -29.30 -38.12
N VAL A 488 14.59 -29.50 -37.28
CA VAL A 488 15.30 -28.40 -36.58
C VAL A 488 16.53 -27.98 -37.40
N PRO A 489 16.61 -26.73 -37.87
CA PRO A 489 17.80 -26.24 -38.56
C PRO A 489 19.06 -26.30 -37.68
N PRO A 490 20.26 -26.58 -38.26
CA PRO A 490 21.51 -26.62 -37.50
C PRO A 490 21.81 -25.32 -36.73
N VAL A 491 21.36 -24.17 -37.27
CA VAL A 491 21.50 -22.85 -36.62
C VAL A 491 20.78 -22.81 -35.26
N PHE A 492 19.64 -23.47 -35.14
CA PHE A 492 18.91 -23.59 -33.88
C PHE A 492 19.53 -24.67 -32.99
N ALA A 493 19.89 -25.82 -33.56
CA ALA A 493 20.48 -26.94 -32.83
C ALA A 493 21.81 -26.58 -32.14
N MET A 494 22.61 -25.68 -32.71
CA MET A 494 23.88 -25.22 -32.12
C MET A 494 23.72 -24.19 -31.00
N LYS A 495 22.57 -23.50 -30.91
CA LYS A 495 22.28 -22.47 -29.88
C LYS A 495 21.38 -23.02 -28.76
N LEU A 496 20.43 -23.86 -29.16
CA LEU A 496 19.55 -24.70 -28.37
C LEU A 496 20.34 -25.55 -27.35
N THR A 497 20.31 -25.26 -26.05
CA THR A 497 20.97 -26.12 -25.05
C THR A 497 20.00 -26.63 -24.00
N TYR A 498 20.28 -27.83 -23.50
CA TYR A 498 19.54 -28.49 -22.44
C TYR A 498 20.51 -28.85 -21.29
N PRO A 499 20.18 -28.54 -20.02
CA PRO A 499 21.04 -28.86 -18.88
C PRO A 499 20.86 -30.33 -18.48
N GLU A 500 21.64 -31.22 -19.11
CA GLU A 500 21.64 -32.66 -18.79
C GLU A 500 22.57 -32.95 -17.59
N PRO A 501 22.07 -33.57 -16.51
CA PRO A 501 22.92 -33.97 -15.38
C PRO A 501 23.84 -35.14 -15.78
N VAL A 502 25.11 -35.06 -15.40
CA VAL A 502 26.06 -36.14 -15.65
C VAL A 502 25.79 -37.30 -14.70
N THR A 503 25.69 -38.50 -15.25
CA THR A 503 25.44 -39.76 -14.55
C THR A 503 26.38 -40.84 -15.10
N PRO A 504 26.56 -41.97 -14.41
CA PRO A 504 27.42 -43.05 -14.89
C PRO A 504 27.01 -43.63 -16.25
N TYR A 505 25.73 -43.54 -16.65
CA TYR A 505 25.26 -44.11 -17.92
C TYR A 505 25.40 -43.16 -19.11
N ASN A 506 25.32 -41.85 -18.92
CA ASN A 506 25.39 -40.85 -20.01
C ASN A 506 26.77 -40.18 -20.15
N VAL A 507 27.72 -40.49 -19.27
CA VAL A 507 29.02 -39.83 -19.21
C VAL A 507 29.79 -39.90 -20.53
N ASP A 508 29.79 -41.04 -21.22
CA ASP A 508 30.54 -41.18 -22.48
C ASP A 508 29.96 -40.30 -23.60
N LEU A 509 28.63 -40.23 -23.69
CA LEU A 509 27.93 -39.35 -24.63
C LEU A 509 28.24 -37.88 -24.34
N LEU A 510 28.17 -37.48 -23.06
CA LEU A 510 28.44 -36.10 -22.65
C LEU A 510 29.92 -35.73 -22.81
N ARG A 511 30.85 -36.67 -22.63
CA ARG A 511 32.27 -36.47 -22.93
C ARG A 511 32.47 -36.12 -24.40
N HIS A 512 31.86 -36.87 -25.31
CA HIS A 512 31.91 -36.56 -26.75
C HIS A 512 31.29 -35.20 -27.07
N ALA A 513 30.17 -34.84 -26.44
CA ALA A 513 29.54 -33.53 -26.63
C ALA A 513 30.45 -32.37 -26.17
N VAL A 514 31.14 -32.50 -25.03
CA VAL A 514 32.10 -31.50 -24.54
C VAL A 514 33.32 -31.39 -25.46
N ILE A 515 33.85 -32.52 -25.94
CA ILE A 515 34.98 -32.55 -26.89
C ILE A 515 34.60 -31.86 -28.21
N ASN A 516 33.41 -32.11 -28.75
CA ASN A 516 32.91 -31.45 -29.96
C ASN A 516 32.74 -29.95 -29.78
N GLY A 517 32.35 -29.52 -28.57
CA GLY A 517 32.16 -28.12 -28.18
C GLY A 517 31.04 -27.42 -28.96
N PRO A 518 31.03 -26.07 -29.02
CA PRO A 518 29.87 -25.32 -29.49
C PRO A 518 29.74 -25.22 -31.02
N ALA A 519 30.80 -25.50 -31.78
CA ALA A 519 30.83 -25.30 -33.23
C ALA A 519 30.36 -26.52 -34.04
N LYS A 520 30.39 -27.72 -33.47
CA LYS A 520 30.06 -28.97 -34.14
C LYS A 520 28.89 -29.65 -33.42
N TRP A 521 27.80 -29.90 -34.14
CA TRP A 521 26.67 -30.69 -33.65
C TRP A 521 26.95 -32.19 -33.84
N PRO A 522 26.61 -33.07 -32.88
CA PRO A 522 26.10 -32.82 -31.52
C PRO A 522 27.21 -32.39 -30.55
N GLY A 523 27.00 -31.30 -29.81
CA GLY A 523 28.03 -30.68 -28.97
C GLY A 523 27.47 -29.96 -27.74
N ALA A 524 28.37 -29.32 -26.97
CA ALA A 524 28.04 -28.59 -25.74
C ALA A 524 28.64 -27.19 -25.71
N ILE A 525 27.96 -26.24 -25.05
CA ILE A 525 28.39 -24.84 -24.95
C ILE A 525 29.07 -24.53 -23.60
N GLN A 526 28.58 -25.11 -22.52
CA GLN A 526 29.03 -24.82 -21.16
C GLN A 526 28.83 -26.03 -20.26
N VAL A 527 29.65 -26.13 -19.21
CA VAL A 527 29.57 -27.17 -18.18
C VAL A 527 29.36 -26.50 -16.82
N GLN A 528 28.41 -27.02 -16.04
CA GLN A 528 28.16 -26.57 -14.67
C GLN A 528 28.90 -27.48 -13.69
N LEU A 529 29.64 -26.88 -12.76
CA LEU A 529 30.27 -27.61 -11.66
C LEU A 529 29.29 -27.85 -10.50
N GLU A 530 29.68 -28.68 -9.54
CA GLU A 530 28.89 -29.00 -8.33
C GLU A 530 28.49 -27.74 -7.54
N ASP A 531 29.37 -26.72 -7.52
CA ASP A 531 29.16 -25.42 -6.85
C ASP A 531 28.16 -24.50 -7.56
N GLY A 532 27.75 -24.88 -8.77
CA GLY A 532 26.94 -24.04 -9.65
C GLY A 532 27.73 -23.04 -10.50
N HIS A 533 29.07 -23.02 -10.41
CA HIS A 533 29.90 -22.23 -11.31
C HIS A 533 29.83 -22.77 -12.74
N MET A 534 29.66 -21.87 -13.73
CA MET A 534 29.53 -22.22 -15.14
C MET A 534 30.86 -22.01 -15.88
N ILE A 535 31.38 -23.04 -16.53
CA ILE A 535 32.55 -22.96 -17.40
C ILE A 535 32.06 -22.90 -18.85
N SER A 536 32.37 -21.80 -19.55
CA SER A 536 32.06 -21.68 -20.99
C SER A 536 33.11 -22.35 -21.86
N LEU A 537 32.67 -23.12 -22.86
CA LEU A 537 33.53 -23.83 -23.82
C LEU A 537 33.80 -23.00 -25.09
N LEU A 538 33.22 -21.81 -25.23
CA LEU A 538 33.32 -20.98 -26.45
C LEU A 538 34.76 -20.56 -26.80
N ARG A 539 35.60 -20.32 -25.80
CA ARG A 539 36.98 -19.84 -25.98
C ARG A 539 38.02 -20.92 -25.64
N LYS A 540 37.59 -22.17 -25.47
CA LYS A 540 38.45 -23.27 -25.01
C LYS A 540 39.04 -24.05 -26.19
N THR A 541 40.31 -24.42 -26.08
CA THR A 541 40.98 -25.24 -27.10
C THR A 541 40.45 -26.67 -27.07
N PHE A 542 40.83 -27.48 -28.06
CA PHE A 542 40.46 -28.90 -28.08
C PHE A 542 41.00 -29.65 -26.85
N GLU A 543 42.27 -29.41 -26.50
CA GLU A 543 42.93 -30.04 -25.35
C GLU A 543 42.27 -29.69 -24.01
N GLU A 544 41.95 -28.41 -23.80
CA GLU A 544 41.23 -27.96 -22.60
C GLU A 544 39.83 -28.60 -22.49
N ARG A 545 39.15 -28.79 -23.63
CA ARG A 545 37.85 -29.47 -23.66
C ARG A 545 37.96 -30.95 -23.30
N VAL A 546 39.00 -31.63 -23.79
CA VAL A 546 39.28 -33.03 -23.41
C VAL A 546 39.57 -33.13 -21.90
N ALA A 547 40.33 -32.20 -21.34
CA ALA A 547 40.59 -32.14 -19.90
C ALA A 547 39.29 -32.00 -19.10
N ILE A 548 38.41 -31.07 -19.47
CA ILE A 548 37.11 -30.86 -18.81
C ILE A 548 36.20 -32.08 -18.96
N ALA A 549 36.17 -32.70 -20.14
CA ALA A 549 35.38 -33.90 -20.39
C ALA A 549 35.77 -35.06 -19.45
N ASN A 550 37.08 -35.22 -19.19
CA ASN A 550 37.57 -36.27 -18.28
C ASN A 550 37.25 -35.99 -16.80
N THR A 551 36.94 -34.75 -16.44
CA THR A 551 36.58 -34.37 -15.07
C THR A 551 35.10 -34.50 -14.72
N LEU A 552 34.22 -34.81 -15.69
CA LEU A 552 32.76 -34.74 -15.50
C LEU A 552 32.20 -35.64 -14.38
N LEU A 553 32.86 -36.75 -14.06
CA LEU A 553 32.42 -37.71 -13.03
C LEU A 553 33.26 -37.63 -11.74
N ILE A 554 34.28 -36.76 -11.72
CA ILE A 554 35.17 -36.60 -10.58
C ILE A 554 34.47 -35.75 -9.53
N SER A 555 34.23 -36.32 -8.35
CA SER A 555 33.69 -35.57 -7.21
C SER A 555 34.67 -34.49 -6.79
N GLN A 556 34.22 -33.25 -6.64
CA GLN A 556 35.07 -32.18 -6.16
C GLN A 556 35.26 -32.32 -4.65
N THR A 557 36.51 -32.48 -4.19
CA THR A 557 36.82 -32.47 -2.76
C THR A 557 36.86 -31.02 -2.28
N TYR A 558 35.79 -30.57 -1.63
CA TYR A 558 35.76 -29.25 -0.99
C TYR A 558 36.70 -29.23 0.22
N ARG A 559 37.80 -28.45 0.12
CA ARG A 559 38.53 -27.92 1.28
C ARG A 559 38.04 -26.50 1.52
N GLY A 560 36.90 -26.35 2.19
CA GLY A 560 36.34 -25.04 2.53
C GLY A 560 35.35 -25.15 3.68
N THR A 561 35.72 -24.57 4.83
CA THR A 561 34.87 -24.43 6.02
C THR A 561 33.62 -23.62 5.70
N ASN A 562 32.46 -24.11 6.15
CA ASN A 562 31.14 -23.46 6.11
C ASN A 562 30.40 -23.46 4.76
N SER A 563 29.93 -24.62 4.32
CA SER A 563 28.57 -24.72 3.74
C SER A 563 28.09 -26.17 3.80
N SER A 564 27.02 -26.39 4.56
CA SER A 564 26.30 -27.66 4.61
C SER A 564 25.44 -27.82 3.35
N PHE A 565 26.08 -28.09 2.21
CA PHE A 565 25.38 -28.67 1.07
C PHE A 565 25.18 -30.15 1.37
N LEU A 566 24.00 -30.50 1.89
CA LEU A 566 23.57 -31.87 2.02
C LEU A 566 23.56 -32.49 0.61
N ARG A 567 24.54 -33.36 0.35
CA ARG A 567 24.46 -34.35 -0.72
C ARG A 567 23.11 -35.06 -0.57
N ILE A 568 22.30 -35.05 -1.61
CA ILE A 568 21.33 -36.13 -1.79
C ILE A 568 22.20 -37.35 -2.11
N SER A 569 22.58 -38.08 -1.07
CA SER A 569 23.09 -39.44 -1.22
C SER A 569 22.06 -40.20 -2.03
N SER A 570 22.48 -40.82 -3.13
CA SER A 570 21.71 -41.78 -3.89
C SER A 570 21.09 -42.79 -2.92
N THR A 571 19.80 -42.59 -2.62
CA THR A 571 19.01 -43.55 -1.87
C THR A 571 18.62 -44.65 -2.84
N ASN A 572 19.53 -45.62 -3.00
CA ASN A 572 19.18 -46.94 -3.50
C ASN A 572 18.18 -47.58 -2.54
N LYS A 573 16.86 -47.37 -2.74
CA LYS A 573 15.79 -48.25 -2.23
C LYS A 573 14.51 -48.13 -3.07
N LYS A 574 14.34 -49.01 -4.07
CA LYS A 574 13.36 -50.10 -4.02
C LYS A 574 13.40 -50.96 -5.30
N ARG A 575 13.53 -52.28 -5.07
CA ARG A 575 13.02 -53.34 -5.93
C ARG A 575 11.53 -53.10 -6.23
N ILE A 576 11.16 -53.12 -7.49
CA ILE A 576 10.21 -54.11 -8.05
C ILE A 576 10.83 -54.63 -9.32
#